data_AF-A0A564YZ78-F1
#
_entry.id   AF-A0A564YZ78-F1
#
_cell.length_a   1.000
_cell.length_b   1.000
_cell.length_c   1.000
_cell.angle_alpha   90.00
_cell.angle_beta   90.00
_cell.angle_gamma   90.00
#
_symmetry.space_group_name_H-M   'P 1'
#
loop_
_entity.id
_entity.type
_entity.pdbx_description
1 polymer ?
#
loop_
_entity_poly.entity_id
_entity_poly.type
_entity_poly.pdbx_seq_one_letter_code
_entity_poly.pdbx_strand_id
1 'polypeptide(L)'
;KTRKARTAFSDHQLNELERTFERQKYLSVQDRMQLAEKLHLSDMQVKTWYQNRRTKWKRQASVGMELLTEATNNVNRFFQHQNQSSRLVDEHSAQRQALLEPLSALMMRA
;
A
#
# COMPACT_ATOMS: atom_id res chain seq x y z
N LYS A 1 -2.14 14.87 -13.96
CA LYS A 1 -1.68 15.55 -12.71
C LYS A 1 -0.40 14.85 -12.24
N THR A 2 0.76 15.42 -12.53
CA THR A 2 2.09 14.89 -12.15
C THR A 2 2.20 14.81 -10.63
N ARG A 3 2.66 13.67 -10.09
CA ARG A 3 2.90 13.54 -8.65
C ARG A 3 4.08 14.44 -8.29
N LYS A 4 3.92 15.31 -7.28
CA LYS A 4 5.04 16.08 -6.74
C LYS A 4 6.18 15.13 -6.37
N ALA A 5 7.40 15.48 -6.75
CA ALA A 5 8.59 14.70 -6.43
C ALA A 5 8.64 14.44 -4.91
N ARG A 6 9.01 13.22 -4.51
CA ARG A 6 9.11 12.86 -3.10
C ARG A 6 10.29 13.65 -2.51
N THR A 7 10.00 14.55 -1.59
CA THR A 7 11.02 15.23 -0.80
C THR A 7 11.51 14.30 0.31
N ALA A 8 12.84 14.18 0.44
CA ALA A 8 13.47 13.46 1.54
C ALA A 8 13.78 14.44 2.68
N PHE A 9 13.54 14.01 3.93
CA PHE A 9 13.94 14.77 5.11
C PHE A 9 15.40 14.44 5.44
N SER A 10 16.15 15.42 5.96
CA SER A 10 17.51 15.19 6.47
C SER A 10 17.49 14.42 7.79
N ASP A 11 18.61 13.81 8.16
CA ASP A 11 18.72 13.08 9.44
C ASP A 11 18.43 13.97 10.65
N HIS A 12 18.89 15.23 10.61
CA HIS A 12 18.59 16.22 11.65
C HIS A 12 17.08 16.46 11.77
N GLN A 13 16.38 16.63 10.65
CA GLN A 13 14.93 16.83 10.64
C GLN A 13 14.20 15.60 11.19
N LEU A 14 14.59 14.40 10.78
CA LEU A 14 14.01 13.14 11.27
C LEU A 14 14.21 12.97 12.78
N ASN A 15 15.41 13.27 13.28
CA ASN A 15 15.73 13.15 14.69
C ASN A 15 14.89 14.08 15.56
N GLU A 16 14.78 15.36 15.19
CA GLU A 16 13.94 16.33 15.93
C GLU A 16 12.44 16.00 15.87
N LEU A 17 11.96 15.51 14.72
CA LEU A 17 10.57 15.03 14.57
C LEU A 17 10.30 13.84 15.49
N GLU A 18 11.19 12.86 15.54
CA GLU A 18 11.05 11.68 16.40
C GLU A 18 11.14 12.04 17.88
N ARG A 19 12.14 12.83 18.29
CA ARG A 19 12.27 13.33 19.66
C ARG A 19 11.03 14.06 20.14
N THR A 20 10.42 14.88 19.29
CA THR A 20 9.19 15.60 19.63
C THR A 20 7.99 14.68 19.67
N PHE A 21 7.91 13.70 18.76
CA PHE A 21 6.87 12.67 18.76
C PHE A 21 6.90 11.79 20.01
N GLU A 22 8.07 11.44 20.52
CA GLU A 22 8.24 10.68 21.76
C GLU A 22 7.59 11.39 22.95
N ARG A 23 7.79 12.71 23.06
CA ARG A 23 7.17 13.54 24.10
C ARG A 23 5.68 13.77 23.88
N GLN A 24 5.27 13.98 22.63
CA GLN A 24 3.89 14.37 22.28
C GLN A 24 3.43 13.72 20.97
N LYS A 25 2.50 12.76 21.06
CA LYS A 25 2.01 11.96 19.91
C LYS A 25 1.07 12.75 18.97
N TYR A 26 0.49 13.83 19.48
CA TYR A 26 -0.44 14.72 18.77
C TYR A 26 -0.06 16.16 19.06
N LEU A 27 0.23 16.94 18.01
CA LEU A 27 0.53 18.36 18.15
C LEU A 27 -0.74 19.21 18.04
N SER A 28 -0.79 20.30 18.82
CA SER A 28 -1.70 21.40 18.55
C SER A 28 -1.34 22.10 17.22
N VAL A 29 -2.21 22.99 16.73
CA VAL A 29 -1.89 23.79 15.51
C VAL A 29 -0.67 24.66 15.76
N GLN A 30 -0.58 25.30 16.93
CA GLN A 30 0.52 26.18 17.30
C GLN A 30 1.86 25.43 17.37
N ASP A 31 1.91 24.30 18.09
CA ASP A 31 3.14 23.51 18.24
C ASP A 31 3.63 22.99 16.88
N ARG A 32 2.70 22.61 16.01
CA ARG A 32 3.02 22.13 14.67
C ARG A 32 3.63 23.22 13.80
N MET A 33 3.09 24.45 13.87
CA MET A 33 3.64 25.59 13.15
C MET A 33 5.05 25.94 13.65
N GLN A 34 5.26 25.97 14.97
CA GLN A 34 6.59 26.23 15.55
C GLN A 34 7.62 25.16 15.15
N LEU A 35 7.23 23.88 15.16
CA LEU A 35 8.11 22.80 14.74
C LEU A 35 8.43 22.86 13.24
N ALA A 36 7.46 23.26 12.42
CA ALA A 36 7.64 23.45 10.98
C ALA A 36 8.66 24.56 10.70
N GLU A 37 8.53 25.70 11.38
CA GLU A 37 9.47 26.83 11.29
C GLU A 37 10.89 26.41 11.72
N LYS A 38 11.02 25.76 12.88
CA LYS A 38 12.32 25.29 13.41
C LYS A 38 13.06 24.36 12.45
N LEU A 39 12.34 23.52 11.71
CA LEU A 39 12.93 22.51 10.82
C LEU A 39 12.98 22.95 9.35
N HIS A 40 12.56 24.18 9.05
CA HIS A 40 12.41 24.70 7.69
C HIS A 40 11.54 23.77 6.81
N LEU A 41 10.42 23.32 7.36
CA LEU A 41 9.42 22.50 6.69
C LEU A 41 8.09 23.26 6.60
N SER A 42 7.19 22.81 5.72
CA SER A 42 5.81 23.30 5.72
C SER A 42 4.97 22.63 6.80
N ASP A 43 3.93 23.33 7.30
CA ASP A 43 2.93 22.78 8.23
C ASP A 43 2.37 21.45 7.72
N MET A 44 2.08 21.36 6.42
CA MET A 44 1.56 20.15 5.79
C MET A 44 2.56 18.98 5.85
N GLN A 45 3.86 19.22 5.65
CA GLN A 45 4.88 18.17 5.77
C GLN A 45 4.96 17.63 7.19
N VAL A 46 4.95 18.51 8.20
CA VAL A 46 4.94 18.09 9.60
C VAL A 46 3.65 17.33 9.93
N LYS A 47 2.50 17.83 9.46
CA LYS A 47 1.20 17.15 9.62
C LYS A 47 1.21 15.74 9.02
N THR A 48 1.68 15.60 7.78
CA THR A 48 1.77 14.31 7.08
C THR A 48 2.77 13.37 7.77
N TRP A 49 3.92 13.88 8.20
CA TRP A 49 4.90 13.07 8.94
C TRP A 49 4.31 12.56 10.25
N TYR A 50 3.66 13.41 11.05
CA TYR A 50 3.00 13.01 12.30
C TYR A 50 1.87 12.00 12.07
N GLN A 51 1.09 12.16 11.00
CA GLN A 51 0.05 11.20 10.64
C GLN A 51 0.65 9.83 10.29
N ASN A 52 1.69 9.81 9.46
CA ASN A 52 2.40 8.58 9.09
C ASN A 52 3.06 7.94 10.31
N ARG A 53 3.67 8.76 11.18
CA ARG A 53 4.35 8.29 12.39
C ARG A 53 3.37 7.66 13.37
N ARG A 54 2.18 8.24 13.57
CA ARG A 54 1.11 7.64 14.37
C ARG A 54 0.62 6.32 13.78
N THR A 55 0.45 6.24 12.46
CA THR A 55 0.09 4.96 11.81
C THR A 55 1.14 3.90 12.09
N LYS A 56 2.44 4.23 11.95
CA LYS A 56 3.54 3.31 12.28
C LYS A 56 3.55 2.95 13.77
N TRP A 57 3.36 3.91 14.66
CA TRP A 57 3.33 3.69 16.10
C TRP A 57 2.16 2.78 16.50
N LYS A 58 0.96 3.05 15.99
CA LYS A 58 -0.22 2.20 16.25
C LYS A 58 0.01 0.80 15.71
N ARG A 59 0.55 0.66 14.49
CA ARG A 59 0.96 -0.63 13.95
C ARG A 59 1.95 -1.31 14.86
N GLN A 60 3.01 -0.65 15.32
CA GLN A 60 4.00 -1.23 16.24
C GLN A 60 3.40 -1.64 17.60
N ALA A 61 2.46 -0.86 18.13
CA ALA A 61 1.74 -1.18 19.36
C ALA A 61 0.80 -2.38 19.15
N SER A 62 0.16 -2.47 17.99
CA SER A 62 -0.66 -3.61 17.62
C SER A 62 0.14 -4.78 17.09
N VAL A 63 1.39 -4.62 16.63
CA VAL A 63 2.26 -5.69 16.11
C VAL A 63 2.51 -6.77 17.16
N GLY A 64 2.50 -6.42 18.47
CA GLY A 64 2.49 -7.41 19.54
C GLY A 64 1.29 -8.36 19.51
N MET A 65 0.19 -8.00 18.83
CA MET A 65 -1.10 -8.70 18.84
C MET A 65 -1.74 -8.90 17.44
N GLU A 66 -1.27 -8.20 16.40
CA GLU A 66 -1.93 -7.98 15.10
C GLU A 66 -0.96 -8.21 13.92
N LEU A 67 0.36 -8.33 14.17
CA LEU A 67 1.32 -8.79 13.15
C LEU A 67 1.04 -10.25 12.72
N LEU A 68 0.42 -11.05 13.59
CA LEU A 68 -0.18 -12.36 13.27
C LEU A 68 -1.39 -12.23 12.33
N THR A 69 -2.20 -11.18 12.48
CA THR A 69 -3.51 -11.05 11.82
C THR A 69 -3.41 -10.38 10.45
N GLU A 70 -2.66 -9.28 10.32
CA GLU A 70 -2.51 -8.58 9.03
C GLU A 70 -1.55 -9.28 8.05
N ALA A 71 -0.58 -10.06 8.53
CA ALA A 71 0.23 -10.93 7.67
C ALA A 71 -0.65 -12.00 7.00
N THR A 72 -1.52 -12.66 7.78
CA THR A 72 -2.47 -13.67 7.29
C THR A 72 -3.47 -13.09 6.28
N ASN A 73 -3.98 -11.87 6.52
CA ASN A 73 -4.93 -11.21 5.62
C ASN A 73 -4.31 -10.74 4.30
N ASN A 74 -3.04 -10.29 4.31
CA ASN A 74 -2.35 -9.89 3.08
C ASN A 74 -1.91 -11.09 2.23
N VAL A 75 -1.53 -12.21 2.85
CA VAL A 75 -1.27 -13.47 2.13
C VAL A 75 -2.56 -13.98 1.45
N ASN A 76 -3.69 -14.00 2.16
CA ASN A 76 -4.98 -14.38 1.57
C ASN A 76 -5.37 -13.48 0.39
N ARG A 77 -5.20 -12.15 0.52
CA ARG A 77 -5.49 -11.23 -0.58
C ARG A 77 -4.56 -11.44 -1.78
N PHE A 78 -3.29 -11.73 -1.55
CA PHE A 78 -2.33 -12.02 -2.61
C PHE A 78 -2.68 -13.32 -3.38
N PHE A 79 -3.00 -14.41 -2.69
CA PHE A 79 -3.44 -15.66 -3.33
C PHE A 79 -4.78 -15.49 -4.08
N GLN A 80 -5.69 -14.65 -3.59
CA GLN A 80 -6.98 -14.40 -4.23
C GLN A 80 -6.84 -13.63 -5.56
N HIS A 81 -5.89 -12.69 -5.66
CA HIS A 81 -5.59 -11.98 -6.90
C HIS A 81 -4.87 -12.86 -7.94
N GLN A 82 -4.03 -13.81 -7.51
CA GLN A 82 -3.41 -14.78 -8.44
C GLN A 82 -4.46 -15.73 -9.05
N ASN A 83 -5.44 -16.19 -8.26
CA ASN A 83 -6.50 -17.09 -8.75
C ASN A 83 -7.48 -16.41 -9.73
N GLN A 84 -7.66 -15.08 -9.65
CA GLN A 84 -8.45 -14.32 -10.64
C GLN A 84 -7.72 -14.13 -11.97
N SER A 85 -6.39 -13.97 -11.96
CA SER A 85 -5.60 -13.79 -13.20
C SER A 85 -5.54 -15.05 -14.06
N SER A 86 -5.74 -16.24 -13.48
CA SER A 86 -5.84 -17.50 -14.24
C SER A 86 -7.11 -17.58 -15.09
N ARG A 87 -8.21 -16.93 -14.69
CA ARG A 87 -9.50 -17.03 -15.43
C ARG A 87 -9.56 -16.18 -16.70
N LEU A 88 -8.79 -15.09 -16.78
CA LEU A 88 -8.81 -14.19 -17.95
C LEU A 88 -7.93 -14.66 -19.11
N VAL A 89 -6.99 -15.60 -18.86
CA VAL A 89 -6.20 -16.23 -19.93
C VAL A 89 -6.91 -17.42 -20.58
N ASP A 90 -7.90 -18.01 -19.89
CA ASP A 90 -8.71 -19.13 -20.42
C ASP A 90 -9.84 -18.67 -21.36
N GLU A 91 -10.35 -17.44 -21.20
CA GLU A 91 -11.49 -16.97 -22.00
C GLU A 91 -11.06 -16.59 -23.44
N HIS A 92 -9.83 -16.12 -23.64
CA HIS A 92 -9.30 -15.77 -24.96
C HIS A 92 -8.76 -16.97 -25.76
N SER A 93 -8.41 -18.08 -25.09
CA SER A 93 -8.07 -19.34 -25.76
C SER A 93 -9.32 -20.09 -26.21
N ALA A 94 -10.43 -20.03 -25.46
CA ALA A 94 -11.70 -20.65 -25.83
C ALA A 94 -12.29 -20.10 -27.15
N GLN A 95 -12.11 -18.81 -27.45
CA GLN A 95 -12.63 -18.21 -28.68
C GLN A 95 -11.80 -18.55 -29.94
N ARG A 96 -10.55 -19.02 -29.80
CA ARG A 96 -9.68 -19.41 -30.93
C ARG A 96 -9.79 -20.88 -31.32
N GLN A 97 -10.53 -21.69 -30.56
CA GLN A 97 -10.65 -23.13 -30.79
C GLN A 97 -11.92 -23.52 -31.57
N ALA A 98 -12.83 -22.58 -31.86
CA ALA A 98 -14.09 -22.82 -32.56
C ALA A 98 -14.02 -22.77 -34.10
N LEU A 99 -12.83 -22.91 -34.72
CA LEU A 99 -12.65 -22.92 -36.19
C LEU A 99 -11.86 -24.09 -36.75
N LEU A 100 -11.63 -25.16 -35.97
CA LEU A 100 -11.22 -26.45 -36.52
C LEU A 100 -12.10 -27.54 -35.91
N GLU A 101 -13.16 -27.91 -36.62
CA GLU A 101 -13.84 -29.19 -36.39
C GLU A 101 -12.85 -30.34 -36.69
N PRO A 102 -12.56 -31.25 -35.74
CA PRO A 102 -11.70 -32.39 -36.01
C PRO A 102 -12.39 -33.37 -36.98
N LEU A 103 -11.63 -33.88 -37.95
CA LEU A 103 -12.04 -34.85 -39.00
C LEU A 103 -12.76 -36.12 -38.49
N SER A 104 -12.73 -36.39 -37.18
CA SER A 104 -13.50 -37.45 -36.53
C SER A 104 -15.02 -37.20 -36.53
N ALA A 105 -15.48 -35.95 -36.57
CA ALA A 105 -16.91 -35.62 -36.56
C ALA A 105 -17.60 -35.82 -37.93
N LEU A 106 -16.85 -35.99 -39.03
CA LEU A 106 -17.39 -36.24 -40.37
C LEU A 106 -17.62 -37.75 -40.65
N MET A 107 -17.06 -38.65 -39.83
CA MET A 107 -17.17 -40.10 -40.05
C MET A 107 -18.28 -40.79 -39.23
N MET A 108 -19.06 -40.03 -38.46
CA MET A 108 -20.22 -40.56 -37.71
C MET A 108 -21.55 -39.91 -38.13
N ARG A 109 -21.69 -39.58 -39.42
CA ARG A 109 -22.98 -39.36 -40.09
C ARG A 109 -22.94 -40.06 -41.45
N ALA A 110 -23.15 -41.37 -41.42
CA ALA A 110 -23.54 -42.21 -42.55
C ALA A 110 -24.77 -43.02 -42.12
#